data_AF-A0A1V5NL85-F1
#
_entry.id   AF-A0A1V5NL85-F1
#
_cell.length_a   1.000
_cell.length_b   1.000
_cell.length_c   1.000
_cell.angle_alpha   90.00
_cell.angle_beta   90.00
_cell.angle_gamma   90.00
#
_symmetry.space_group_name_H-M   'P 1'
#
loop_
_entity.id
_entity.type
_entity.pdbx_description
1 polymer ?
#
loop_
_entity_poly.entity_id
_entity_poly.type
_entity_poly.pdbx_seq_one_letter_code
_entity_poly.pdbx_strand_id
1 'polypeptide(L)' 'MPNPIFATSPIPAGSCVVTAAFATPLVIPAEPTADVVITVSLSTNNSFEWIENSTPGYYEPLAGDQVVDMGIRGMVLE' A
#
# COMPACT_ATOMS: atom_id res chain seq x y z
N MET A 1 6.67 -7.40 2.30
CA MET A 1 5.89 -7.05 3.51
C MET A 1 4.83 -8.14 3.72
N PRO A 2 4.45 -8.54 4.96
CA PRO A 2 3.50 -9.64 5.18
C PRO A 2 2.09 -9.28 4.72
N ASN A 3 1.33 -10.25 4.19
CA ASN A 3 -0.10 -10.10 3.90
C ASN A 3 -0.94 -10.50 5.14
N PRO A 4 -1.61 -9.55 5.84
CA PRO A 4 -2.36 -9.86 7.05
C PRO A 4 -3.57 -10.77 6.83
N ILE A 5 -4.06 -10.88 5.59
CA ILE A 5 -5.26 -11.66 5.20
C ILE A 5 -4.90 -12.83 4.29
N PHE A 6 -3.66 -13.33 4.34
CA PHE A 6 -3.18 -14.39 3.44
C PHE A 6 -4.06 -15.65 3.45
N ALA A 7 -4.61 -16.02 4.61
CA ALA A 7 -5.45 -17.21 4.75
C ALA A 7 -6.75 -17.14 3.92
N THR A 8 -7.28 -15.93 3.70
CA THR A 8 -8.53 -15.71 2.95
C THR A 8 -8.29 -15.08 1.58
N SER A 9 -7.13 -14.47 1.35
CA SER A 9 -6.74 -13.81 0.11
C SER A 9 -5.22 -13.94 -0.11
N PRO A 10 -4.75 -15.09 -0.64
CA PRO A 10 -3.34 -15.29 -0.91
C PRO A 10 -2.87 -14.43 -2.09
N ILE A 11 -1.62 -13.96 -2.03
CA ILE A 11 -0.95 -13.21 -3.10
C ILE A 11 0.40 -13.88 -3.43
N PRO A 12 0.96 -13.66 -4.63
CA PRO A 12 2.27 -14.20 -5.00
C PRO A 12 3.37 -13.80 -4.01
N ALA A 13 4.30 -14.73 -3.77
CA ALA A 13 5.46 -14.47 -2.91
C ALA A 13 6.26 -13.25 -3.43
N GLY A 14 6.72 -12.40 -2.51
CA GLY A 14 7.40 -11.15 -2.84
C GLY A 14 6.47 -9.96 -3.12
N SER A 15 5.15 -10.17 -3.16
CA SER A 15 4.18 -9.08 -3.30
C SER A 15 3.86 -8.41 -1.95
N CYS A 16 3.34 -7.19 -2.00
CA CYS A 16 2.78 -6.48 -0.86
C CYS A 16 1.27 -6.32 -1.02
N VAL A 17 0.54 -6.25 0.09
CA VAL A 17 -0.90 -5.94 0.10
C VAL A 17 -1.14 -4.68 0.91
N VAL A 18 -2.04 -3.84 0.42
CA VAL A 18 -2.62 -2.72 1.15
C VAL A 18 -4.14 -2.91 1.07
N THR A 19 -4.80 -2.83 2.22
CA THR A 19 -6.26 -2.99 2.30
C THR A 19 -6.88 -1.76 2.95
N ALA A 20 -8.12 -1.47 2.56
CA ALA A 20 -8.98 -0.50 3.21
C ALA A 20 -10.38 -1.09 3.30
N ALA A 21 -11.14 -0.68 4.31
CA ALA A 21 -12.52 -1.09 4.46
C ALA A 21 -13.46 0.00 3.96
N PHE A 22 -14.56 -0.39 3.31
CA PHE A 22 -15.64 0.54 3.03
C PHE A 22 -16.34 0.93 4.33
N ALA A 23 -16.68 2.22 4.48
CA ALA A 23 -17.47 2.69 5.60
C ALA A 23 -18.88 2.07 5.60
N THR A 24 -19.42 1.82 4.40
CA THR A 24 -20.68 1.09 4.17
C THR A 24 -20.42 -0.07 3.20
N PRO A 25 -21.01 -1.25 3.38
CA PRO A 25 -20.78 -2.39 2.47
C PRO A 25 -21.02 -2.01 1.01
N LEU A 26 -20.07 -2.37 0.14
CA LEU A 26 -20.25 -2.27 -1.31
C LEU A 26 -21.30 -3.30 -1.74
N VAL A 27 -22.40 -2.84 -2.34
CA VAL A 27 -23.47 -3.69 -2.86
C VAL A 27 -23.48 -3.58 -4.38
N ILE A 28 -23.13 -4.66 -5.07
CA ILE A 28 -23.22 -4.76 -6.54
C ILE A 28 -24.51 -5.53 -6.88
N PRO A 29 -25.45 -4.97 -7.66
CA PRO A 29 -26.66 -5.67 -8.06
C PRO A 29 -26.34 -6.83 -9.00
N ALA A 30 -27.22 -7.83 -9.06
CA ALA A 30 -27.03 -9.00 -9.92
C ALA A 30 -26.95 -8.66 -11.42
N GLU A 31 -27.71 -7.65 -11.85
CA GLU A 31 -27.75 -7.16 -13.23
C GLU A 31 -27.39 -5.65 -13.25
N PRO A 32 -26.10 -5.30 -13.22
CA PRO A 32 -25.66 -3.92 -13.25
C PRO A 32 -25.96 -3.30 -14.62
N THR A 33 -26.67 -2.18 -14.64
CA THR A 33 -27.00 -1.43 -15.85
C THR A 33 -26.01 -0.30 -16.16
N ALA A 34 -25.06 -0.07 -15.27
CA ALA A 34 -24.03 0.96 -15.36
C ALA A 34 -22.81 0.59 -14.50
N ASP A 35 -21.70 1.27 -14.77
CA ASP A 35 -20.46 1.10 -14.01
C ASP A 35 -20.60 1.61 -12.57
N VAL A 36 -19.99 0.87 -11.64
CA VAL A 36 -19.79 1.32 -10.25
C VAL A 36 -18.35 1.81 -10.12
N VAL A 37 -18.17 3.14 -10.14
CA VAL A 37 -16.85 3.76 -10.03
C VAL A 37 -16.53 4.01 -8.56
N ILE A 38 -15.41 3.46 -8.10
CA ILE A 38 -14.91 3.63 -6.73
C ILE A 38 -13.68 4.51 -6.80
N THR A 39 -13.71 5.64 -6.09
CA THR A 39 -12.56 6.52 -5.98
C THR A 39 -11.79 6.14 -4.72
N VAL A 40 -10.48 6.00 -4.86
CA VAL A 40 -9.60 5.65 -3.75
C VAL A 40 -8.47 6.65 -3.65
N SER A 41 -8.14 7.00 -2.42
CA SER A 41 -7.01 7.85 -2.09
C SER A 41 -5.89 7.00 -1.54
N LEU A 42 -4.70 7.10 -2.15
CA LEU A 42 -3.51 6.33 -1.79
C LEU A 42 -2.48 7.25 -1.13
N SER A 43 -1.73 6.74 -0.16
CA SER A 43 -0.71 7.51 0.55
C SER A 43 0.50 6.66 0.89
N THR A 44 1.69 7.26 0.81
CA THR A 44 2.93 6.71 1.39
C THR A 44 3.08 7.05 2.87
N ASN A 45 2.12 7.80 3.44
CA ASN A 45 2.12 8.28 4.82
C ASN A 45 3.40 9.06 5.18
N ASN A 46 3.80 10.00 4.31
CA ASN A 46 5.01 10.84 4.47
C ASN A 46 6.27 10.04 4.80
N SER A 47 6.35 8.82 4.29
CA SER A 47 7.43 7.89 4.57
C SER A 47 8.17 7.56 3.28
N PHE A 48 9.41 7.08 3.42
CA PHE A 48 10.19 6.45 2.35
C PHE A 48 11.13 5.40 2.98
N GLU A 49 11.73 4.54 2.16
CA GLU A 49 12.79 3.61 2.55
C GLU A 49 14.10 4.04 1.90
N TRP A 50 15.23 3.63 2.46
CA TRP A 50 16.54 3.89 1.86
C TRP A 50 17.45 2.67 2.02
N ILE A 51 18.42 2.57 1.12
CA ILE A 51 19.56 1.67 1.28
C ILE A 51 20.64 2.47 2.00
N GLU A 52 21.03 1.96 3.16
CA GLU A 52 22.02 2.56 4.03
C GLU A 52 23.45 2.21 3.58
N ASN A 53 24.33 3.21 3.51
CA ASN A 53 25.72 3.02 3.07
C ASN A 53 26.73 2.94 4.23
N SER A 54 26.47 3.60 5.37
CA SER A 54 27.43 3.75 6.49
C SER A 54 26.97 3.20 7.84
N THR A 55 25.79 2.57 7.93
CA THR A 55 25.17 1.96 9.14
C THR A 55 24.91 2.87 10.38
N PRO A 56 24.61 4.18 10.28
CA PRO A 56 24.28 5.02 11.45
C PRO A 56 22.86 4.83 12.02
N GLY A 57 21.95 4.16 11.31
CA GLY A 57 20.55 3.92 11.69
C GLY A 57 19.58 5.07 11.35
N TYR A 58 20.00 6.05 10.56
CA TYR A 58 19.17 7.15 10.07
C TYR A 58 19.60 7.55 8.65
N TYR A 59 18.69 8.19 7.89
CA TYR A 59 18.98 8.60 6.51
C TYR A 59 20.02 9.72 6.45
N GLU A 60 21.16 9.45 5.83
CA GLU A 60 22.27 10.38 5.64
C GLU A 60 22.66 10.49 4.15
N PRO A 61 22.08 11.45 3.39
CA PRO A 61 22.33 11.55 1.94
C PRO A 61 23.80 11.85 1.61
N LEU A 62 24.51 12.55 2.48
CA LEU A 62 25.93 12.87 2.29
C LEU A 62 26.85 11.67 2.50
N ALA A 63 26.39 10.64 3.21
CA ALA A 63 27.09 9.37 3.33
C ALA A 63 26.82 8.42 2.16
N GLY A 64 26.00 8.83 1.17
CA GLY A 64 25.68 8.04 -0.01
C GLY A 64 24.43 7.19 0.12
N ASP A 65 23.60 7.40 1.15
CA ASP A 65 22.33 6.70 1.28
C ASP A 65 21.41 6.97 0.09
N GLN A 66 20.78 5.91 -0.41
CA GLN A 66 19.94 5.98 -1.60
C GLN A 66 18.48 5.78 -1.22
N VAL A 67 17.64 6.78 -1.49
CA VAL A 67 16.19 6.64 -1.38
C VAL A 67 15.72 5.53 -2.33
N VAL A 68 14.91 4.62 -1.81
CA VAL A 68 14.20 3.61 -2.59
C VAL A 68 12.70 3.75 -2.41
N ASP A 69 11.96 3.28 -3.41
CA ASP A 69 10.51 3.26 -3.32
C ASP A 69 10.09 2.30 -2.21
N MET A 70 9.29 2.83 -1.29
CA MET A 70 8.73 2.08 -0.17
C MET A 70 7.36 1.46 -0.51
N GLY A 71 6.76 1.90 -1.63
CA GLY A 71 5.40 1.59 -2.02
C GLY A 71 4.33 2.35 -1.22
N ILE A 72 3.07 1.98 -1.46
CA ILE A 72 1.91 2.54 -0.76
C ILE A 72 1.82 2.02 0.67
N ARG A 73 1.47 2.90 1.60
CA ARG A 73 1.34 2.61 3.04
C ARG A 73 -0.08 2.75 3.58
N GLY A 74 -0.94 3.45 2.84
CA GLY A 74 -2.34 3.62 3.21
C GLY A 74 -3.22 3.75 1.99
N MET A 75 -4.46 3.31 2.15
CA MET A 75 -5.54 3.49 1.21
C MET A 75 -6.80 3.89 1.99
N VAL A 76 -7.57 4.82 1.45
CA VAL A 76 -8.92 5.14 1.93
C VAL A 76 -9.86 5.20 0.74
N LEU A 77 -11.12 4.89 1.00
CA LEU A 77 -12.19 4.90 0.01
C LEU A 77 -12.95 6.22 0.18
N GLU A 78 -13.24 6.89 -0.93
CA GLU A 78 -13.97 8.17 -0.97
C GLU A 78 -15.45 7.97 -1.27
#